data_AF-A0A924NGG1-F1
#
_entry.id   AF-A0A924NGG1-F1
#
_cell.length_a   1.000
_cell.length_b   1.000
_cell.length_c   1.000
_cell.angle_alpha   90.00
_cell.angle_beta   90.00
_cell.angle_gamma   90.00
#
_symmetry.space_group_name_H-M   'P 1'
#
loop_
_entity.id
_entity.type
_entity.pdbx_description
1 polymer ?
#
loop_
_entity_poly.entity_id
_entity_poly.type
_entity_poly.pdbx_seq_one_letter_code
_entity_poly.pdbx_strand_id
1 'polypeptide(L)' 'MHTYRLAAAAQLLGVSDDSVRRWAEAGSLPTTEDPDGRR' A
#
# COMPACT_ATOMS: atom_id res chain seq x y z
N MET A 1 -15.76 1.39 1.13
CA MET A 1 -14.41 0.79 1.14
C MET A 1 -13.46 1.79 1.78
N HIS A 2 -12.49 1.32 2.57
CA HIS A 2 -11.46 2.18 3.18
C HIS A 2 -10.15 2.03 2.41
N THR A 3 -9.52 3.15 2.07
CA THR A 3 -8.18 3.20 1.51
C THR A 3 -7.20 3.64 2.58
N TYR A 4 -6.00 3.09 2.53
CA TYR A 4 -4.91 3.42 3.46
C TYR A 4 -3.67 3.73 2.64
N ARG A 5 -2.84 4.67 3.10
CA ARG A 5 -1.49 4.83 2.57
C ARG A 5 -0.68 3.57 2.89
N LEU A 6 0.28 3.20 2.03
CA LEU A 6 1.08 1.98 2.22
C LEU A 6 1.72 1.90 3.63
N ALA A 7 2.24 3.03 4.13
CA ALA A 7 2.84 3.10 5.46
C ALA A 7 1.84 2.84 6.62
N ALA A 8 0.57 3.22 6.43
CA ALA A 8 -0.47 2.93 7.41
C ALA A 8 -0.87 1.44 7.37
N ALA A 9 -0.97 0.87 6.16
CA ALA A 9 -1.22 -0.55 5.99
C ALA A 9 -0.10 -1.41 6.60
N ALA A 10 1.16 -1.01 6.43
CA ALA A 10 2.32 -1.69 7.00
C ALA A 10 2.24 -1.78 8.54
N GLN A 11 1.91 -0.66 9.20
CA GLN A 11 1.71 -0.62 10.65
C GLN A 11 0.56 -1.52 11.12
N LEU A 12 -0.56 -1.54 10.40
CA LEU A 12 -1.71 -2.38 10.74
C LEU A 12 -1.41 -3.88 10.56
N LEU A 13 -0.63 -4.23 9.55
CA LEU A 13 -0.27 -5.61 9.22
C LEU A 13 0.94 -6.12 10.00
N GLY A 14 1.67 -5.25 10.72
CA GLY A 14 2.87 -5.62 11.46
C GLY A 14 4.06 -5.96 10.55
N VAL A 15 4.13 -5.36 9.36
CA VAL A 15 5.20 -5.57 8.37
C VAL A 15 5.90 -4.27 8.03
N SER A 16 7.00 -4.33 7.28
CA SER A 16 7.67 -3.14 6.76
C SER A 16 6.92 -2.52 5.57
N ASP A 17 7.04 -1.21 5.40
CA ASP A 17 6.55 -0.47 4.23
C ASP A 17 7.04 -1.09 2.91
N ASP A 18 8.29 -1.58 2.88
CA ASP A 18 8.86 -2.25 1.71
C ASP A 18 8.14 -3.56 1.36
N SER A 19 7.70 -4.32 2.37
CA SER A 19 6.92 -5.56 2.14
C SER A 19 5.58 -5.24 1.51
N VAL A 20 4.89 -4.20 2.00
CA VAL A 20 3.62 -3.74 1.41
C VAL A 20 3.84 -3.21 0.00
N ARG A 21 4.92 -2.45 -0.24
CA ARG A 21 5.28 -1.97 -1.58
C ARG A 21 5.52 -3.12 -2.55
N ARG A 22 6.26 -4.14 -2.13
CA ARG A 22 6.53 -5.33 -2.94
C ARG A 22 5.25 -6.11 -3.27
N TRP A 23 4.32 -6.20 -2.33
CA TRP A 23 3.00 -6.80 -2.58
C TRP A 23 2.14 -5.98 -3.53
N ALA A 24 2.18 -4.64 -3.43
CA ALA A 24 1.50 -3.74 -4.36
C ALA A 24 2.07 -3.88 -5.78
N GLU A 25 3.40 -3.91 -5.92
CA GLU A 25 4.08 -4.12 -7.20
C GLU A 25 3.80 -5.50 -7.80
N ALA A 26 3.71 -6.54 -6.95
CA ALA A 26 3.32 -7.88 -7.36
C ALA A 26 1.82 -8.03 -7.69
N GLY A 27 1.00 -7.00 -7.47
CA GLY A 27 -0.44 -7.05 -7.67
C GLY A 27 -1.21 -7.86 -6.62
N SER A 28 -0.54 -8.27 -5.53
CA SER A 28 -1.14 -9.02 -4.43
C SER A 28 -2.07 -8.16 -3.56
N LEU A 29 -1.96 -6.84 -3.64
CA LEU A 29 -2.85 -5.88 -2.96
C LEU A 29 -3.48 -4.92 -3.98
N PRO A 30 -4.80 -4.67 -3.91
CA PRO A 30 -5.43 -3.64 -4.73
C PRO A 30 -4.88 -2.26 -4.32
N THR A 31 -4.32 -1.54 -5.30
CA THR A 31 -3.77 -0.20 -5.12
C THR A 31 -4.48 0.80 -6.01
N THR A 32 -4.54 2.03 -5.53
CA THR A 32 -5.06 3.19 -6.27
C THR A 32 -3.98 4.24 -6.24
N GLU A 33 -3.81 4.93 -7.35
CA GLU A 33 -2.97 6.12 -7.40
C GLU A 33 -3.80 7.29 -6.90
N ASP A 34 -3.19 8.15 -6.08
CA ASP A 34 -3.81 9.40 -5.67
C ASP A 34 -3.95 10.33 -6.90
N PRO A 35 -4.93 11.25 -6.95
CA PRO A 35 -5.10 12.19 -8.06
C PRO A 35 -3.84 12.99 -8.45
N ASP A 36 -2.87 13.14 -7.53
CA ASP A 36 -1.57 13.75 -7.80
C ASP A 36 -0.55 12.81 -8.51
N GLY A 37 -0.94 11.57 -8.84
CA GLY A 37 -0.04 10.55 -9.41
C GLY A 37 0.94 9.94 -8.42
N ARG A 38 0.69 10.09 -7.11
CA ARG A 38 1.51 9.46 -6.05
C ARG A 38 0.90 8.11 -5.67
N ARG A 39 1.75 7.08 -5.60
CA ARG A 39 1.42 5.74 -5.05
C ARG A 39 1.84 5.63 -3.59
#